data_AF-A0AAV2BY63-F1
#
_entry.id   AF-A0AAV2BY63-F1
#
_cell.length_a   1.000
_cell.length_b   1.000
_cell.length_c   1.000
_cell.angle_alpha   90.00
_cell.angle_beta   90.00
_cell.angle_gamma   90.00
#
_symmetry.space_group_name_H-M   'P 1'
#
loop_
_entity.id
_entity.type
_entity.pdbx_description
1 polymer ?
#
loop_
_entity_poly.entity_id
_entity_poly.type
_entity_poly.pdbx_seq_one_letter_code
_entity_poly.pdbx_strand_id
1 'polypeptide(L)' 'MSQGSVSHSIREVSEAKSKNLLHKYVKFPDVQFAEKTLKEEFFKCCGLEGVLGTVDCTHVAIIAPSNDG' A
#
# COMPACT_ATOMS: atom_id res chain seq x y z
N MET A 1 4.34 27.95 -8.71
CA MET A 1 3.18 27.15 -8.27
C MET A 1 2.80 27.58 -6.87
N SER A 2 1.52 27.76 -6.56
CA SER A 2 1.09 28.10 -5.20
C SER A 2 0.91 26.83 -4.37
N GLN A 3 0.96 26.94 -3.04
CA GLN A 3 0.66 25.82 -2.16
C GLN A 3 -0.74 25.24 -2.47
N GLY A 4 -1.71 26.11 -2.77
CA GLY A 4 -3.06 25.71 -3.14
C GLY A 4 -3.12 24.90 -4.45
N SER A 5 -2.39 25.31 -5.49
CA SER A 5 -2.35 24.56 -6.75
C SER A 5 -1.72 23.17 -6.57
N VAL A 6 -0.66 23.07 -5.77
CA VAL A 6 0.00 21.78 -5.45
C VAL A 6 -0.94 20.86 -4.68
N SER A 7 -1.60 21.38 -3.64
CA SER A 7 -2.57 20.61 -2.84
C SER A 7 -3.71 20.06 -3.71
N HIS A 8 -4.21 20.88 -4.64
CA HIS A 8 -5.25 20.45 -5.57
C HIS A 8 -4.79 19.29 -6.45
N SER A 9 -3.61 19.40 -7.07
CA SER A 9 -3.05 18.34 -7.92
C SER A 9 -2.81 17.04 -7.14
N ILE A 10 -2.29 17.13 -5.91
CA ILE A 10 -2.11 15.94 -5.05
C ILE A 10 -3.45 15.26 -4.81
N ARG A 11 -4.50 16.03 -4.50
CA ARG A 11 -5.83 15.50 -4.23
C ARG A 11 -6.43 14.81 -5.45
N GLU A 12 -6.41 15.45 -6.61
CA GLU A 12 -6.95 14.88 -7.86
C GLU A 12 -6.27 13.56 -8.23
N VAL A 13 -4.93 13.54 -8.18
CA VAL A 13 -4.16 12.32 -8.48
C VAL A 13 -4.45 11.23 -7.45
N SER A 14 -4.52 11.58 -6.16
CA SER A 14 -4.82 10.62 -5.10
C SER A 14 -6.20 10.01 -5.27
N GLU A 15 -7.22 10.82 -5.58
CA GLU A 15 -8.58 10.32 -5.85
C GLU A 15 -8.63 9.42 -7.09
N ALA A 16 -7.98 9.82 -8.18
CA ALA A 16 -7.93 9.03 -9.40
C ALA A 16 -7.25 7.68 -9.17
N LYS A 17 -6.15 7.64 -8.40
CA LYS A 17 -5.50 6.38 -8.00
C LYS A 17 -6.41 5.54 -7.11
N SER A 18 -7.06 6.15 -6.13
CA SER A 18 -7.91 5.41 -5.20
C SER A 18 -9.11 4.77 -5.88
N LYS A 19 -9.74 5.47 -6.82
CA LYS A 19 -10.90 4.96 -7.56
C LYS A 19 -10.51 3.91 -8.60
N ASN A 20 -9.39 4.09 -9.30
CA ASN A 20 -9.10 3.29 -10.50
C ASN A 20 -7.96 2.26 -10.34
N LEU A 21 -7.07 2.43 -9.38
CA LEU A 21 -5.83 1.64 -9.30
C LEU A 21 -5.65 0.91 -7.97
N LEU A 22 -6.25 1.37 -6.87
CA LEU A 22 -6.07 0.73 -5.56
C LEU A 22 -6.45 -0.75 -5.58
N HIS A 23 -7.62 -1.10 -6.14
CA HIS A 23 -8.10 -2.48 -6.17
C HIS A 23 -7.18 -3.45 -6.95
N LYS A 24 -6.34 -2.92 -7.85
CA LYS A 24 -5.36 -3.72 -8.61
C LYS A 24 -4.14 -4.10 -7.75
N TYR A 25 -3.70 -3.20 -6.88
CA TYR A 25 -2.43 -3.34 -6.14
C TYR A 25 -2.61 -3.63 -4.65
N VAL A 26 -3.73 -3.22 -4.07
CA VAL A 26 -4.07 -3.40 -2.65
C VAL A 26 -5.31 -4.28 -2.57
N LYS A 27 -5.12 -5.52 -2.12
CA LYS A 27 -6.21 -6.45 -1.83
C LYS A 27 -6.26 -6.66 -0.34
N PHE A 28 -7.34 -6.20 0.29
CA PHE A 28 -7.62 -6.57 1.67
C PHE A 28 -8.24 -7.97 1.68
N PRO A 29 -7.95 -8.80 2.70
CA PRO A 29 -8.65 -10.05 2.90
C PRO A 29 -10.08 -9.74 3.37
N ASP A 30 -10.97 -9.44 2.43
CA ASP A 30 -12.38 -9.12 2.69
C ASP A 30 -13.21 -10.39 2.97
N VAL A 31 -12.73 -11.54 2.50
CA VAL A 31 -13.38 -12.84 2.66
C VAL A 31 -12.70 -13.60 3.78
N GLN A 32 -13.45 -14.01 4.81
CA GLN A 32 -12.94 -14.84 5.90
C GLN A 32 -12.24 -16.14 5.41
N PHE A 33 -12.68 -16.66 4.26
CA PHE A 33 -12.04 -17.79 3.59
C PHE A 33 -10.62 -17.45 3.09
N ALA A 34 -10.44 -16.27 2.49
CA ALA A 34 -9.13 -15.80 2.05
C ALA A 34 -8.20 -15.53 3.24
N GLU A 35 -8.74 -14.99 4.34
CA GLU A 35 -8.00 -14.76 5.58
C GLU A 35 -7.47 -16.08 6.17
N LYS A 36 -8.33 -17.10 6.30
CA LYS A 36 -7.94 -18.42 6.80
C LYS A 36 -6.87 -19.06 5.91
N THR A 37 -7.06 -19.02 4.60
CA THR A 37 -6.12 -19.59 3.63
C THR A 37 -4.75 -18.92 3.74
N LEU A 38 -4.69 -17.58 3.80
CA LEU A 38 -3.44 -16.84 3.98
C LEU A 38 -2.73 -17.22 5.29
N LYS A 39 -3.46 -17.32 6.40
CA LYS A 39 -2.87 -17.74 7.69
C LYS A 39 -2.27 -19.15 7.62
N GLU A 40 -2.97 -20.08 6.97
CA GLU A 40 -2.46 -21.44 6.77
C GLU A 40 -1.22 -21.48 5.86
N GLU A 41 -1.18 -20.66 4.81
CA GLU A 41 -0.01 -20.56 3.92
C GLU A 41 1.21 -19.97 4.63
N PHE A 42 1.03 -18.92 5.43
CA PHE A 42 2.12 -18.35 6.23
C PHE A 42 2.61 -19.31 7.32
N PHE A 43 1.69 -20.06 7.96
CA PHE A 43 2.08 -21.11 8.90
C PHE A 43 2.90 -22.21 8.21
N LYS A 44 2.49 -22.67 7.02
CA LYS A 44 3.24 -23.68 6.25
C LYS A 44 4.61 -23.19 5.79
N CYS A 45 4.71 -21.94 5.34
CA CYS A 45 5.98 -21.36 4.90
C CYS A 45 6.98 -21.19 6.05
N CYS A 46 6.50 -20.63 7.15
CA CYS A 46 7.37 -19.95 8.09
C CYS A 46 7.07 -20.28 9.56
N GLY A 47 6.11 -21.18 9.84
CA GLY A 47 5.76 -21.66 11.19
C GLY A 47 5.02 -20.65 12.07
N LEU A 48 4.53 -19.55 11.49
CA LEU A 48 3.89 -18.46 12.22
C LEU A 48 2.36 -18.59 12.17
N GLU A 49 1.75 -18.88 13.32
CA GLU A 49 0.30 -19.02 13.44
C GLU A 49 -0.40 -17.64 13.51
N GLY A 50 -1.54 -17.51 12.83
CA GLY A 50 -2.36 -16.30 12.89
C GLY A 50 -1.85 -15.11 12.05
N VAL A 51 -0.72 -15.27 11.36
CA VAL A 51 -0.09 -14.21 10.54
C VAL A 51 -0.68 -14.17 9.13
N LEU A 52 -1.02 -12.98 8.65
CA LEU A 52 -1.54 -12.74 7.29
C LEU A 52 -0.50 -12.25 6.29
N GLY A 53 0.66 -11.84 6.78
CA GLY A 53 1.68 -11.15 6.00
C GLY A 53 2.87 -10.76 6.86
N THR A 54 4.00 -10.48 6.21
CA THR A 54 5.17 -9.87 6.83
C THR A 54 5.39 -8.48 6.25
N VAL A 55 5.82 -7.54 7.08
CA VAL A 55 6.28 -6.23 6.63
C VAL A 55 7.79 -6.25 6.74
N ASP A 56 8.46 -6.25 5.60
CA ASP A 56 9.90 -6.02 5.56
C ASP A 56 10.16 -4.57 5.97
N CYS A 57 10.83 -4.34 7.10
CA CYS A 57 11.11 -3.01 7.67
C CYS A 57 12.14 -2.21 6.85
N THR A 58 12.11 -2.36 5.53
CA THR A 58 12.94 -1.64 4.57
C THR A 58 12.69 -0.14 4.72
N HIS A 59 13.77 0.58 5.01
CA HIS A 59 13.74 2.04 5.14
C HIS A 59 13.84 2.68 3.75
N VAL A 60 12.73 3.26 3.29
CA VAL A 60 12.70 4.04 2.03
C VAL A 60 12.75 5.53 2.37
N ALA A 61 13.86 6.19 2.03
CA ALA A 61 14.00 7.62 2.23
C ALA A 61 13.10 8.39 1.25
N ILE A 62 12.27 9.30 1.77
CA ILE A 62 11.52 10.25 0.95
C ILE A 62 12.44 11.45 0.70
N ILE A 63 13.09 11.46 -0.47
CA ILE A 63 14.01 12.51 -0.87
C ILE A 63 13.20 13.59 -1.61
N ALA A 64 13.38 14.85 -1.20
CA ALA A 64 12.80 15.97 -1.94
C ALA A 64 13.42 16.05 -3.34
N PRO A 65 12.65 16.39 -4.39
CA PRO A 65 13.21 16.61 -5.71
C PRO A 65 14.25 17.72 -5.69
N SER A 66 15.30 17.60 -6.51
CA SER A 66 16.37 18.60 -6.63
C SER A 66 15.82 19.96 -7.08
N ASN A 67 16.38 21.05 -6.56
CA ASN A 67 15.99 22.42 -6.89
C ASN A 67 16.48 22.90 -8.27
N ASP A 68 16.86 22.00 -9.17
CA ASP A 68 17.37 22.37 -10.51
C ASP A 68 16.20 22.71 -11.43
N GLY A 69 15.68 23.93 -11.28
CA GLY A 69 14.64 24.55 -12.10
C GLY A 69 14.71 26.06 -12.02
#